data_AF-A0A2N2L3X6-F1
#
_entry.id   AF-A0A2N2L3X6-F1
#
_cell.length_a   1.000
_cell.length_b   1.000
_cell.length_c   1.000
_cell.angle_alpha   90.00
_cell.angle_beta   90.00
_cell.angle_gamma   90.00
#
_symmetry.space_group_name_H-M   'P 1'
#
loop_
_entity.id
_entity.type
_entity.pdbx_description
1 polymer ?
#
loop_
_entity_poly.entity_id
_entity_poly.type
_entity_poly.pdbx_seq_one_letter_code
_entity_poly.pdbx_strand_id
1 'polypeptide(L)'
;MEGDGPDTMADLEKKGAAKFVKSIYPDSSSICILIYTSGTTGDPKGVLLSQANITSNAHAAMACFPEMNENDRGLSILPWAHVFGLAELVIYCHLGGSIGFAESATTIAADLGLVKPTMLTAVPRVFNKVYDGLWTKMNEEGGLAKTLFVMGVESGKKKRELAAQGQSSFMTNLKFK
;
A
#
# COMPACT_ATOMS: atom_id res chain seq x y z
N MET A 1 5.27 0.44 27.42
CA MET A 1 4.56 1.64 27.91
C MET A 1 3.52 1.31 28.99
N GLU A 2 3.45 0.06 29.46
CA GLU A 2 2.61 -0.32 30.60
C GLU A 2 3.39 -0.14 31.92
N GLY A 3 2.70 0.31 32.97
CA GLY A 3 3.27 0.61 34.29
C GLY A 3 2.92 2.02 34.78
N ASP A 4 3.31 2.31 36.02
CA ASP A 4 2.81 3.48 36.78
C ASP A 4 3.93 4.49 37.08
N GLY A 5 5.15 4.19 36.64
CA GLY A 5 6.36 4.99 36.90
C GLY A 5 6.54 6.17 35.93
N PRO A 6 7.63 6.93 36.07
CA PRO A 6 7.98 8.00 35.13
C PRO A 6 8.07 7.49 33.68
N ASP A 7 7.65 8.33 32.73
CA ASP A 7 7.70 8.09 31.27
C ASP A 7 6.82 6.92 30.77
N THR A 8 5.81 6.56 31.57
CA THR A 8 4.75 5.60 31.19
C THR A 8 3.53 6.30 30.59
N MET A 9 2.60 5.53 30.00
CA MET A 9 1.32 6.09 29.54
C MET A 9 0.52 6.69 30.70
N ALA A 10 0.51 6.04 31.87
CA ALA A 10 -0.16 6.53 33.06
C ALA A 10 0.43 7.86 33.57
N ASP A 11 1.76 8.00 33.54
CA ASP A 11 2.43 9.27 33.88
C ASP A 11 2.11 10.37 32.84
N LEU A 12 2.06 10.04 31.55
CA LEU A 12 1.67 10.98 30.49
C LEU A 12 0.21 11.46 30.67
N GLU A 13 -0.72 10.54 30.95
CA GLU A 13 -2.12 10.86 31.21
C GLU A 13 -2.28 11.75 32.45
N LYS A 14 -1.57 11.43 33.54
CA LYS A 14 -1.55 12.25 34.76
C LYS A 14 -1.01 13.66 34.50
N LYS A 15 0.10 13.78 33.75
CA LYS A 15 0.67 15.07 33.31
C LYS A 15 -0.32 15.85 32.45
N GLY A 16 -1.00 15.17 31.51
CA GLY A 16 -2.02 15.75 30.65
C GLY A 16 -3.25 16.24 31.42
N ALA A 17 -3.74 15.47 32.38
CA ALA A 17 -4.86 15.84 33.25
C ALA A 17 -4.53 17.05 34.14
N ALA A 18 -3.29 17.12 34.65
CA ALA A 18 -2.83 18.25 35.46
C ALA A 18 -2.67 19.55 34.66
N LYS A 19 -2.38 19.46 33.36
CA LYS A 19 -2.20 20.60 32.45
C LYS A 19 -3.00 20.42 31.16
N PHE A 20 -4.32 20.39 31.29
CA PHE A 20 -5.20 20.19 30.16
C PHE A 20 -5.03 21.29 29.10
N VAL A 21 -4.86 20.87 27.85
CA VAL A 21 -4.86 21.74 26.67
C VAL A 21 -6.10 21.41 25.86
N LYS A 22 -6.90 22.43 25.55
CA LYS A 22 -8.11 22.24 24.72
C LYS A 22 -7.71 21.70 23.35
N SER A 23 -8.40 20.66 22.90
CA SER A 23 -8.22 20.10 21.56
C SER A 23 -8.43 21.18 20.49
N ILE A 24 -7.48 21.23 19.55
CA ILE A 24 -7.57 22.07 18.36
C ILE A 24 -8.15 21.22 17.24
N TYR A 25 -9.23 21.69 16.63
CA TYR A 25 -9.84 21.05 15.47
C TYR A 25 -9.37 21.83 14.23
N PRO A 26 -8.52 21.22 13.38
CA PRO A 26 -8.05 21.89 12.18
C PRO A 26 -9.21 22.06 11.18
N ASP A 27 -9.23 23.18 10.49
CA ASP A 27 -10.10 23.37 9.33
C ASP A 27 -9.48 22.72 8.08
N SER A 28 -10.23 22.69 6.98
CA SER A 28 -9.80 22.08 5.72
C SER A 28 -8.53 22.74 5.13
N SER A 29 -8.30 24.02 5.40
CA SER A 29 -7.14 24.78 4.90
C SER A 29 -5.90 24.67 5.77
N SER A 30 -6.06 24.14 6.99
CA SER A 30 -4.99 23.96 7.95
C SER A 30 -3.91 23.02 7.39
N ILE A 31 -2.65 23.45 7.48
CA ILE A 31 -1.51 22.65 7.06
C ILE A 31 -1.32 21.48 8.04
N CYS A 32 -1.23 20.27 7.50
CA CYS A 32 -1.04 19.06 8.29
C CYS A 32 0.27 18.33 7.99
N ILE A 33 0.82 18.48 6.78
CA ILE A 33 1.99 17.73 6.34
C ILE A 33 2.97 18.65 5.62
N LEU A 34 4.26 18.42 5.85
CA LEU A 34 5.38 19.01 5.12
C LEU A 34 6.20 17.87 4.49
N ILE A 35 6.25 17.81 3.16
CA ILE A 35 7.07 16.83 2.42
C ILE A 35 8.19 17.56 1.70
N TYR A 36 9.41 17.08 1.84
CA TYR A 36 10.54 17.57 1.06
C TYR A 36 10.66 16.81 -0.26
N THR A 37 10.94 17.55 -1.31
CA THR A 37 11.22 17.02 -2.65
C THR A 37 12.60 17.48 -3.09
N SER A 38 13.29 16.69 -3.93
CA SER A 38 14.70 16.92 -4.26
C SER A 38 14.97 18.26 -4.94
N GLY A 39 13.97 18.89 -5.57
CA GLY A 39 14.13 20.16 -6.29
C GLY A 39 15.04 20.03 -7.52
N THR A 40 14.69 20.69 -8.63
CA THR A 40 15.57 20.71 -9.82
C THR A 40 16.73 21.71 -9.69
N THR A 41 16.67 22.59 -8.69
CA THR A 41 17.58 23.73 -8.49
C THR A 41 18.65 23.48 -7.41
N GLY A 42 18.81 22.25 -6.93
CA GLY A 42 19.81 21.86 -5.93
C GLY A 42 19.25 21.69 -4.52
N ASP A 43 18.58 22.73 -3.99
CA ASP A 43 18.03 22.67 -2.63
C ASP A 43 16.67 21.96 -2.56
N PRO A 44 16.46 21.04 -1.60
CA PRO A 44 15.17 20.42 -1.38
C PRO A 44 14.08 21.45 -1.05
N LYS A 45 12.92 21.31 -1.69
CA LYS A 45 11.77 22.20 -1.49
C LYS A 45 10.71 21.52 -0.63
N GLY A 46 10.29 22.20 0.43
CA GLY A 46 9.21 21.80 1.31
C GLY A 46 7.85 22.11 0.69
N VAL A 47 7.02 21.10 0.49
CA VAL A 47 5.65 21.21 0.02
C VAL A 47 4.72 21.15 1.23
N LEU A 48 4.01 22.24 1.48
CA LEU A 48 2.97 22.31 2.51
C LEU A 48 1.68 21.71 1.97
N LEU A 49 1.14 20.72 2.67
CA LEU A 49 -0.12 20.07 2.33
C LEU A 49 -1.15 20.34 3.42
N SER A 50 -2.31 20.85 2.99
CA SER A 50 -3.46 21.07 3.87
C SER A 50 -4.23 19.78 4.13
N GLN A 51 -5.08 19.80 5.16
CA GLN A 51 -6.05 18.73 5.44
C GLN A 51 -6.87 18.38 4.19
N ALA A 52 -7.36 19.39 3.46
CA ALA A 52 -8.13 19.20 2.23
C ALA A 52 -7.33 18.47 1.14
N ASN A 53 -6.04 18.80 0.95
CA ASN A 53 -5.22 18.15 -0.09
C ASN A 53 -5.08 16.64 0.15
N ILE A 54 -4.96 16.24 1.42
CA ILE A 54 -4.75 14.85 1.79
C ILE A 54 -6.06 14.07 1.78
N THR A 55 -7.10 14.63 2.38
CA THR A 55 -8.43 13.99 2.46
C THR A 55 -9.10 13.88 1.09
N SER A 56 -8.92 14.87 0.19
CA SER A 56 -9.45 14.78 -1.18
C SER A 56 -8.89 13.57 -1.94
N ASN A 57 -7.62 13.23 -1.73
CA ASN A 57 -7.01 12.06 -2.37
C ASN A 57 -7.58 10.75 -1.84
N ALA A 58 -7.85 10.67 -0.53
CA ALA A 58 -8.49 9.50 0.06
C ALA A 58 -9.91 9.30 -0.49
N HIS A 59 -10.71 10.37 -0.56
CA HIS A 59 -12.05 10.31 -1.17
C HIS A 59 -12.00 9.92 -2.66
N ALA A 60 -11.05 10.46 -3.42
CA ALA A 60 -10.87 10.10 -4.83
C ALA A 60 -10.48 8.62 -4.99
N ALA A 61 -9.61 8.10 -4.12
CA ALA A 61 -9.26 6.69 -4.12
C ALA A 61 -10.47 5.79 -3.86
N MET A 62 -11.30 6.13 -2.87
CA MET A 62 -12.55 5.39 -2.59
C MET A 62 -13.54 5.43 -3.75
N ALA A 63 -13.58 6.53 -4.51
CA ALA A 63 -14.41 6.62 -5.70
C ALA A 63 -13.88 5.77 -6.87
N CYS A 64 -12.56 5.66 -7.01
CA CYS A 64 -11.92 4.82 -8.03
C CYS A 64 -11.97 3.32 -7.71
N PHE A 65 -11.98 2.96 -6.43
CA PHE A 65 -11.98 1.58 -5.93
C PHE A 65 -13.14 1.38 -4.92
N PRO A 66 -14.40 1.44 -5.38
CA PRO A 66 -15.58 1.39 -4.51
C PRO A 66 -15.75 0.06 -3.77
N GLU A 67 -15.01 -0.98 -4.16
CA GLU A 67 -14.98 -2.29 -3.51
C GLU A 67 -14.14 -2.32 -2.23
N MET A 68 -13.28 -1.33 -2.02
CA MET A 68 -12.43 -1.28 -0.82
C MET A 68 -13.27 -1.05 0.44
N ASN A 69 -12.94 -1.77 1.51
CA ASN A 69 -13.61 -1.71 2.81
C ASN A 69 -12.65 -2.01 3.98
N GLU A 70 -13.14 -1.94 5.21
CA GLU A 70 -12.35 -2.13 6.44
C GLU A 70 -11.65 -3.50 6.56
N ASN A 71 -12.05 -4.49 5.75
CA ASN A 71 -11.38 -5.80 5.73
C ASN A 71 -10.16 -5.84 4.80
N ASP A 72 -9.92 -4.76 4.04
CA ASP A 72 -8.76 -4.66 3.18
C ASP A 72 -7.48 -4.47 3.96
N ARG A 73 -6.41 -5.04 3.41
CA ARG A 73 -5.08 -4.89 3.96
C ARG A 73 -4.01 -4.67 2.90
N GLY A 74 -3.11 -3.74 3.20
CA GLY A 74 -1.99 -3.38 2.35
C GLY A 74 -0.68 -3.96 2.84
N LEU A 75 0.32 -3.94 1.96
CA LEU A 75 1.73 -4.08 2.33
C LEU A 75 2.44 -2.76 2.00
N SER A 76 2.77 -1.98 3.03
CA SER A 76 3.51 -0.73 2.90
C SER A 76 4.96 -1.02 2.53
N ILE A 77 5.27 -0.83 1.25
CA ILE A 77 6.62 -0.94 0.67
C ILE A 77 7.21 0.43 0.31
N LEU A 78 6.40 1.49 0.35
CA LEU A 78 6.78 2.85 -0.02
C LEU A 78 7.09 3.67 1.24
N PRO A 79 8.15 4.49 1.25
CA PRO A 79 8.41 5.39 2.36
C PRO A 79 7.27 6.42 2.51
N TRP A 80 6.80 6.64 3.74
CA TRP A 80 5.81 7.68 4.04
C TRP A 80 6.38 9.11 4.03
N ALA A 81 7.70 9.24 3.92
CA ALA A 81 8.33 10.52 3.56
C ALA A 81 7.97 10.98 2.14
N HIS A 82 7.47 10.07 1.29
CA HIS A 82 6.97 10.38 -0.04
C HIS A 82 5.44 10.37 -0.06
N VAL A 83 4.84 11.33 -0.77
CA VAL A 83 3.37 11.55 -0.75
C VAL A 83 2.56 10.32 -1.17
N PHE A 84 3.11 9.47 -2.05
CA PHE A 84 2.40 8.28 -2.51
C PHE A 84 2.24 7.22 -1.40
N GLY A 85 3.29 6.96 -0.61
CA GLY A 85 3.18 6.06 0.55
C GLY A 85 2.35 6.68 1.67
N LEU A 86 2.46 8.00 1.87
CA LEU A 86 1.64 8.69 2.86
C LEU A 86 0.14 8.67 2.50
N ALA A 87 -0.19 8.79 1.22
CA ALA A 87 -1.57 8.68 0.74
C ALA A 87 -2.14 7.29 1.01
N GLU A 88 -1.35 6.22 0.83
CA GLU A 88 -1.75 4.85 1.21
C GLU A 88 -2.12 4.79 2.70
N LEU A 89 -1.26 5.29 3.60
CA LEU A 89 -1.56 5.33 5.03
C LEU A 89 -2.90 6.03 5.30
N VAL A 90 -3.11 7.21 4.71
CA VAL A 90 -4.33 7.99 4.92
C VAL A 90 -5.56 7.24 4.42
N ILE A 91 -5.47 6.57 3.27
CA ILE A 91 -6.57 5.76 2.72
C ILE A 91 -6.94 4.64 3.69
N TYR A 92 -5.97 3.87 4.20
CA TYR A 92 -6.27 2.79 5.14
C TYR A 92 -6.79 3.31 6.48
N CYS A 93 -6.28 4.45 6.98
CA CYS A 93 -6.84 5.10 8.17
C CYS A 93 -8.29 5.55 7.95
N HIS A 94 -8.62 6.08 6.77
CA HIS A 94 -9.98 6.48 6.41
C HIS A 94 -10.91 5.27 6.30
N LEU A 95 -10.40 4.18 5.73
CA LEU A 95 -11.13 2.94 5.49
C LEU A 95 -11.38 2.13 6.75
N GLY A 96 -10.52 2.28 7.77
CA GLY A 96 -10.46 1.36 8.92
C GLY A 96 -9.79 0.03 8.60
N GLY A 97 -9.03 -0.03 7.50
CA GLY A 97 -8.30 -1.23 7.07
C GLY A 97 -6.98 -1.42 7.81
N SER A 98 -6.16 -2.37 7.35
CA SER A 98 -4.87 -2.69 7.99
C SER A 98 -3.67 -2.59 7.04
N ILE A 99 -2.49 -2.32 7.58
CA ILE A 99 -1.24 -2.25 6.80
C ILE A 99 -0.20 -3.14 7.47
N GLY A 100 0.37 -4.08 6.71
CA GLY A 100 1.63 -4.72 7.05
C GLY A 100 2.81 -3.89 6.54
N PHE A 101 3.92 -3.89 7.26
CA PHE A 101 5.15 -3.22 6.81
C PHE A 101 6.10 -4.24 6.20
N ALA A 102 6.62 -3.95 5.00
CA ALA A 102 7.73 -4.72 4.49
C ALA A 102 8.99 -4.37 5.28
N GLU A 103 9.76 -5.39 5.69
CA GLU A 103 10.99 -5.19 6.45
C GLU A 103 12.04 -4.47 5.61
N SER A 104 12.14 -4.83 4.33
CA SER A 104 13.04 -4.19 3.38
C SER A 104 12.63 -4.46 1.93
N ALA A 105 13.31 -3.81 0.99
CA ALA A 105 13.09 -4.04 -0.44
C ALA A 105 13.47 -5.46 -0.92
N THR A 106 14.20 -6.25 -0.13
CA THR A 106 14.58 -7.63 -0.46
C THR A 106 13.61 -8.66 0.10
N THR A 107 12.83 -8.32 1.14
CA THR A 107 11.89 -9.23 1.80
C THR A 107 10.47 -9.18 1.23
N ILE A 108 10.17 -8.20 0.35
CA ILE A 108 8.83 -7.97 -0.22
C ILE A 108 8.12 -9.27 -0.62
N ALA A 109 8.79 -10.20 -1.30
CA ALA A 109 8.16 -11.46 -1.75
C ALA A 109 7.73 -12.36 -0.57
N ALA A 110 8.54 -12.44 0.48
CA ALA A 110 8.20 -13.19 1.69
C ALA A 110 7.09 -12.47 2.48
N ASP A 111 7.20 -11.14 2.61
CA ASP A 111 6.23 -10.31 3.32
C ASP A 111 4.84 -10.37 2.66
N LEU A 112 4.80 -10.39 1.32
CA LEU A 112 3.56 -10.63 0.56
C LEU A 112 2.90 -11.96 0.92
N GLY A 113 3.69 -13.01 1.15
CA GLY A 113 3.19 -14.33 1.55
C GLY A 113 2.63 -14.39 2.96
N LEU A 114 3.18 -13.57 3.88
CA LEU A 114 2.74 -13.46 5.27
C LEU A 114 1.50 -12.55 5.40
N VAL A 115 1.60 -11.34 4.87
CA VAL A 115 0.55 -10.31 4.97
C VAL A 115 -0.62 -10.64 4.06
N LYS A 116 -0.37 -11.23 2.87
CA LYS A 116 -1.38 -11.53 1.85
C LYS A 116 -2.25 -10.31 1.54
N PRO A 117 -1.68 -9.15 1.12
CA PRO A 117 -2.46 -7.94 0.92
C PRO A 117 -3.57 -8.13 -0.11
N THR A 118 -4.71 -7.49 0.12
CA THR A 118 -5.83 -7.45 -0.83
C THR A 118 -5.63 -6.35 -1.86
N MET A 119 -4.93 -5.28 -1.48
CA MET A 119 -4.55 -4.16 -2.33
C MET A 119 -3.06 -3.85 -2.16
N LEU A 120 -2.36 -3.57 -3.26
CA LEU A 120 -0.92 -3.29 -3.25
C LEU A 120 -0.60 -1.97 -3.93
N THR A 121 -0.14 -0.99 -3.16
CA THR A 121 0.38 0.29 -3.69
C THR A 121 1.86 0.14 -4.00
N ALA A 122 2.21 0.18 -5.29
CA ALA A 122 3.59 -0.04 -5.72
C ALA A 122 3.97 0.79 -6.95
N VAL A 123 5.27 0.97 -7.15
CA VAL A 123 5.84 1.64 -8.33
C VAL A 123 6.28 0.61 -9.38
N PRO A 124 6.40 0.98 -10.67
CA PRO A 124 6.75 0.05 -11.77
C PRO A 124 7.96 -0.83 -11.48
N ARG A 125 8.99 -0.28 -10.84
CA ARG A 125 10.22 -1.02 -10.49
C ARG A 125 9.96 -2.22 -9.57
N VAL A 126 8.98 -2.13 -8.67
CA VAL A 126 8.62 -3.24 -7.78
C VAL A 126 8.02 -4.37 -8.59
N PHE A 127 7.06 -4.06 -9.48
CA PHE A 127 6.45 -5.06 -10.35
C PHE A 127 7.48 -5.75 -11.26
N ASN A 128 8.41 -4.99 -11.83
CA ASN A 128 9.50 -5.55 -12.63
C ASN A 128 10.37 -6.50 -11.80
N LYS A 129 10.75 -6.12 -10.57
CA LYS A 129 11.56 -6.97 -9.70
C LYS A 129 10.86 -8.28 -9.34
N VAL A 130 9.55 -8.24 -9.06
CA VAL A 130 8.75 -9.44 -8.80
C VAL A 130 8.69 -10.32 -10.05
N TYR A 131 8.45 -9.72 -11.21
CA TYR A 131 8.42 -10.44 -12.49
C TYR A 131 9.75 -11.13 -12.78
N ASP A 132 10.87 -10.41 -12.69
CA ASP A 132 12.21 -10.94 -12.95
C ASP A 132 12.56 -12.06 -11.95
N GLY A 133 12.24 -11.86 -10.67
CA GLY A 133 12.47 -12.87 -9.63
C GLY A 133 11.70 -14.16 -9.88
N LEU A 134 10.43 -14.06 -10.29
CA LEU A 134 9.62 -15.23 -10.66
C LEU A 134 10.20 -15.97 -11.87
N TRP A 135 10.60 -15.25 -12.92
CA TRP A 135 11.16 -15.87 -14.11
C TRP A 135 12.52 -16.52 -13.87
N THR A 136 13.38 -15.89 -13.08
CA THR A 136 14.66 -16.50 -12.66
C THR A 136 14.40 -17.82 -11.94
N LYS A 137 13.53 -17.82 -10.92
CA LYS A 137 13.17 -19.04 -10.18
C LYS A 137 12.60 -20.13 -11.08
N MET A 138 11.67 -19.79 -11.98
CA MET A 138 11.06 -20.76 -12.90
C MET A 138 12.06 -21.29 -13.94
N ASN A 139 13.04 -20.48 -14.35
CA ASN A 139 14.10 -20.91 -15.27
C ASN A 139 15.09 -21.86 -14.58
N GLU A 140 15.42 -21.59 -13.31
CA GLU A 140 16.27 -22.47 -12.49
C GLU A 140 15.59 -23.81 -12.18
N GLU A 141 14.30 -23.78 -11.82
CA GLU A 141 13.55 -24.99 -11.45
C GLU A 141 13.20 -25.87 -12.66
N GLY A 142 12.85 -25.26 -13.80
CA GLY A 142 12.65 -25.95 -15.06
C GLY A 142 11.54 -27.01 -15.05
N GLY A 143 11.63 -27.97 -15.98
CA GLY A 143 10.77 -29.15 -16.04
C GLY A 143 9.27 -28.87 -15.99
N LEU A 144 8.54 -29.74 -15.28
CA LEU A 144 7.08 -29.69 -15.17
C LEU A 144 6.60 -28.41 -14.47
N ALA A 145 7.33 -27.92 -13.45
CA ALA A 145 6.98 -26.70 -12.72
C ALA A 145 6.95 -25.50 -13.67
N LYS A 146 8.00 -25.30 -14.47
CA LYS A 146 8.06 -24.24 -15.48
C LYS A 146 6.97 -24.38 -16.52
N THR A 147 6.70 -25.59 -17.02
CA THR A 147 5.64 -25.82 -18.00
C THR A 147 4.27 -25.42 -17.46
N LEU A 148 3.93 -25.86 -16.24
CA LEU A 148 2.66 -25.50 -15.60
C LEU A 148 2.55 -23.98 -15.36
N PHE A 149 3.63 -23.34 -14.91
CA PHE A 149 3.69 -21.89 -14.75
C PHE A 149 3.41 -21.16 -16.07
N VAL A 150 4.11 -21.51 -17.16
CA VAL A 150 3.93 -20.89 -18.49
C VAL A 150 2.51 -21.09 -18.99
N MET A 151 1.97 -22.31 -18.87
CA MET A 151 0.57 -22.60 -19.23
C MET A 151 -0.42 -21.73 -18.45
N GLY A 152 -0.16 -21.48 -17.16
CA GLY A 152 -0.96 -20.58 -16.33
C GLY A 152 -0.89 -19.13 -16.81
N VAL A 153 0.32 -18.63 -17.09
CA VAL A 153 0.55 -17.26 -17.60
C VAL A 153 -0.16 -17.06 -18.95
N GLU A 154 -0.02 -17.99 -19.88
CA GLU A 154 -0.67 -17.93 -21.21
C GLU A 154 -2.20 -17.98 -21.09
N SER A 155 -2.72 -18.86 -20.24
CA SER A 155 -4.17 -18.91 -19.96
C SER A 155 -4.69 -17.58 -19.42
N GLY A 156 -3.95 -16.97 -18.48
CA GLY A 156 -4.28 -15.65 -17.93
C GLY A 156 -4.25 -14.54 -18.99
N LYS A 157 -3.27 -14.54 -19.91
CA LYS A 157 -3.22 -13.60 -21.04
C LYS A 157 -4.44 -13.76 -21.95
N LYS A 158 -4.74 -15.00 -22.37
CA LYS A 158 -5.89 -15.29 -23.23
C LYS A 158 -7.22 -14.89 -22.60
N LYS A 159 -7.38 -15.12 -21.28
CA LYS A 159 -8.57 -14.68 -20.54
C LYS A 159 -8.75 -13.15 -20.58
N ARG A 160 -7.67 -12.38 -20.41
CA ARG A 160 -7.71 -10.91 -20.50
C ARG A 160 -8.02 -10.43 -21.91
N GLU A 161 -7.42 -11.03 -22.93
CA GLU A 161 -7.68 -10.69 -24.34
C GLU A 161 -9.13 -10.94 -24.75
N LEU A 162 -9.69 -12.10 -24.37
CA LEU A 162 -11.09 -12.42 -24.61
C LEU A 162 -12.03 -11.46 -23.87
N ALA A 163 -11.74 -11.16 -22.60
CA ALA A 163 -12.54 -10.21 -21.81
C ALA A 163 -12.55 -8.80 -22.43
N ALA A 164 -11.41 -8.33 -22.96
CA ALA A 164 -11.33 -7.05 -23.67
C ALA A 164 -12.18 -7.01 -24.95
N GLN A 165 -12.51 -8.17 -25.53
CA GLN A 165 -13.38 -8.33 -26.69
C GLN A 165 -14.84 -8.64 -26.30
N GLY A 166 -15.18 -8.62 -25.00
CA GLY A 166 -16.50 -9.03 -24.50
C GLY A 166 -16.80 -10.52 -24.65
N GLN A 167 -15.78 -11.34 -24.93
CA GLN A 167 -15.91 -12.78 -25.15
C GLN A 167 -15.43 -13.55 -23.91
N SER A 168 -15.93 -14.78 -23.75
CA SER A 168 -15.38 -15.71 -22.75
C SER A 168 -15.25 -17.10 -23.34
N SER A 169 -14.26 -17.87 -22.89
CA SER A 169 -14.06 -19.25 -23.31
C SER A 169 -14.27 -20.20 -22.14
N PHE A 170 -15.05 -21.25 -22.37
CA PHE A 170 -15.25 -22.35 -21.40
C PHE A 170 -13.91 -22.96 -20.96
N MET A 171 -12.95 -23.11 -21.89
CA MET A 171 -11.61 -23.62 -21.60
C MET A 171 -10.78 -22.73 -20.67
N THR A 172 -10.93 -21.40 -20.75
CA THR A 172 -10.24 -20.47 -19.83
C THR A 172 -10.90 -20.41 -18.45
N ASN A 173 -12.17 -20.81 -18.35
CA ASN A 173 -12.92 -20.83 -17.09
C ASN A 173 -12.78 -22.17 -16.33
N LEU A 174 -12.49 -23.27 -17.03
CA LEU A 174 -12.30 -24.60 -16.44
C LEU A 174 -10.86 -24.91 -16.00
N LYS A 175 -9.86 -24.23 -16.58
CA LYS A 175 -8.45 -24.59 -16.33
C LYS A 175 -7.96 -24.27 -14.91
N PHE A 176 -8.71 -23.51 -14.11
CA PHE A 176 -8.37 -23.14 -12.73
C PHE A 176 -9.63 -22.91 -11.88
N LYS A 177 -10.38 -23.99 -11.64
CA LYS A 177 -11.20 -24.11 -10.41
C LYS A 177 -10.40 -24.92 -9.40
#